data_AF-A0A953M7D2-F1
#
_entry.id   AF-A0A953M7D2-F1
#
_cell.length_a   1.000
_cell.length_b   1.000
_cell.length_c   1.000
_cell.angle_alpha   90.00
_cell.angle_beta   90.00
_cell.angle_gamma   90.00
#
_symmetry.space_group_name_H-M   'P 1'
#
loop_
_entity.id
_entity.type
_entity.pdbx_description
1 polymer ?
#
loop_
_entity_poly.entity_id
_entity_poly.type
_entity_poly.pdbx_seq_one_letter_code
_entity_poly.pdbx_strand_id
1 'polypeptide(L)'
;KLYVIDATTVAAQAGVGRRINTVMQTCFFALSGLMPQDEAIQKIKDAIRKSYGKQGDEVVRRNIAAVDAAIENMHRVRFGDTVTSESVRPPSVPHDAPDFVKRVTSVMMEGRGDLLPVSAFPPDGTWPTATTRFERRSIATSIPIWDSSICIQCNKCSLVCPHAAIRAKAFEPEGAEGAPDSFRCVEYKAKDLRGLKYTIQVAPDDCTGCRLCVNVCPAKDKASPKRRAINMEPMLPLLEAERANFEHFLEIPQLDREKVVRLDVKGSQFLRPLFEFSGACAGCGETPYIKLLTQLFGDRMVVANATGCSSIYGGNMPTTPYCVDDAGRGPAWSNSLFEDNAEFGLGMKLATDALADQARALVRCLSGTLGDELVTAILDADQRSEAGLREQRERVAILRERLHDTPDAASKRLVMLADYLVRKSQWIIGGDGWAFDIGYGGLDHVLAQPHDVNI
;
A
#
# COMPACT_ATOMS: atom_id res chain seq x y z
N LYS A 1 27.30 -0.51 30.25
CA LYS A 1 27.71 -1.90 29.88
C LYS A 1 26.84 -2.33 28.70
N LEU A 2 27.38 -2.91 27.64
CA LEU A 2 26.60 -3.43 26.52
C LEU A 2 26.32 -4.92 26.71
N TYR A 3 25.06 -5.31 26.54
CA TYR A 3 24.62 -6.70 26.54
C TYR A 3 23.81 -6.96 25.26
N VAL A 4 23.93 -8.17 24.73
CA VAL A 4 23.22 -8.62 23.52
C VAL A 4 22.56 -9.97 23.77
N ILE A 5 21.42 -10.18 23.14
CA ILE A 5 20.66 -11.43 23.16
C ILE A 5 19.84 -11.54 21.87
N ASP A 6 19.83 -12.71 21.24
CA ASP A 6 18.84 -13.03 20.20
C ASP A 6 17.56 -13.51 20.86
N ALA A 7 16.74 -12.55 21.31
CA ALA A 7 15.51 -12.86 22.02
C ALA A 7 14.50 -13.63 21.15
N THR A 8 14.58 -13.50 19.81
CA THR A 8 13.69 -14.20 18.89
C THR A 8 14.00 -15.69 18.88
N THR A 9 15.27 -16.06 18.76
CA THR A 9 15.71 -17.46 18.80
C THR A 9 15.41 -18.08 20.16
N VAL A 10 15.71 -17.37 21.26
CA VAL A 10 15.41 -17.83 22.64
C VAL A 10 13.91 -18.07 22.82
N ALA A 11 13.06 -17.14 22.39
CA ALA A 11 11.60 -17.27 22.48
C ALA A 11 11.06 -18.44 21.64
N ALA A 12 11.60 -18.65 20.42
CA ALA A 12 11.20 -19.74 19.55
C ALA A 12 11.57 -21.11 20.13
N GLN A 13 12.80 -21.26 20.63
CA GLN A 13 13.29 -22.50 21.24
C GLN A 13 12.56 -22.83 22.56
N ALA A 14 12.20 -21.81 23.34
CA ALA A 14 11.38 -21.97 24.55
C ALA A 14 9.88 -22.26 24.24
N GLY A 15 9.46 -22.25 22.97
CA GLY A 15 8.09 -22.55 22.56
C GLY A 15 7.09 -21.42 22.79
N VAL A 16 7.55 -20.19 23.08
CA VAL A 16 6.71 -18.98 23.21
C VAL A 16 6.57 -18.19 21.90
N GLY A 17 7.13 -18.72 20.81
CA GLY A 17 6.96 -18.21 19.45
C GLY A 17 7.68 -16.88 19.23
N ARG A 18 6.99 -15.88 18.67
CA ARG A 18 7.56 -14.53 18.39
C ARG A 18 7.52 -13.58 19.58
N ARG A 19 7.10 -14.04 20.77
CA ARG A 19 6.90 -13.20 21.95
C ARG A 19 8.21 -13.07 22.73
N ILE A 20 8.89 -11.94 22.57
CA ILE A 20 10.17 -11.65 23.26
C ILE A 20 9.99 -10.94 24.61
N ASN A 21 8.76 -10.57 24.99
CA ASN A 21 8.46 -9.78 26.18
C ASN A 21 9.04 -10.40 27.47
N THR A 22 8.83 -11.70 27.70
CA THR A 22 9.34 -12.43 28.88
C THR A 22 10.87 -12.46 28.90
N VAL A 23 11.50 -12.64 27.73
CA VAL A 23 12.96 -12.66 27.56
C VAL A 23 13.55 -11.28 27.89
N MET A 24 13.00 -10.22 27.28
CA MET A 24 13.48 -8.85 27.47
C MET A 24 13.21 -8.32 28.89
N GLN A 25 12.08 -8.67 29.50
CA GLN A 25 11.77 -8.35 30.89
C GLN A 25 12.78 -8.98 31.85
N THR A 26 13.13 -10.26 31.62
CA THR A 26 14.16 -10.95 32.39
C THR A 26 15.51 -10.25 32.29
N CYS A 27 15.92 -9.87 31.08
CA CYS A 27 17.16 -9.12 30.86
C CYS A 27 17.15 -7.77 31.59
N PHE A 28 16.03 -7.03 31.54
CA PHE A 28 15.89 -5.76 32.26
C PHE A 28 16.13 -5.93 33.76
N PHE A 29 15.42 -6.86 34.40
CA PHE A 29 15.56 -7.04 35.84
C PHE A 29 16.95 -7.56 36.25
N ALA A 30 17.53 -8.46 35.46
CA ALA A 30 18.89 -8.97 35.67
C ALA A 30 19.97 -7.86 35.56
N LEU A 31 19.75 -6.84 34.72
CA LEU A 31 20.73 -5.78 34.46
C LEU A 31 20.47 -4.47 35.21
N SER A 32 19.22 -4.20 35.62
CA SER A 32 18.80 -2.91 36.19
C SER A 32 19.45 -2.58 37.55
N GLY A 33 19.82 -3.60 38.32
CA GLY A 33 20.33 -3.44 39.69
C GLY A 33 19.30 -2.95 40.70
N LEU A 34 17.99 -2.97 40.37
CA LEU A 34 16.92 -2.53 41.28
C LEU A 34 16.74 -3.46 42.49
N MET A 35 17.08 -4.74 42.34
CA MET A 35 17.01 -5.76 43.39
C MET A 35 18.00 -6.91 43.10
N PRO A 36 18.28 -7.80 44.06
CA PRO A 36 19.10 -8.99 43.82
C PRO A 36 18.53 -9.83 42.67
N GLN A 37 19.43 -10.31 41.80
CA GLN A 37 19.05 -10.99 40.57
C GLN A 37 18.15 -12.22 40.82
N ASP A 38 18.50 -13.05 41.80
CA ASP A 38 17.73 -14.25 42.16
C ASP A 38 16.31 -13.90 42.65
N GLU A 39 16.19 -12.81 43.42
CA GLU A 39 14.89 -12.31 43.88
C GLU A 39 14.05 -11.82 42.69
N ALA A 40 14.66 -11.09 41.75
CA ALA A 40 13.99 -10.58 40.57
C ALA A 40 13.47 -11.73 39.68
N ILE A 41 14.31 -12.74 39.43
CA ILE A 41 13.96 -13.92 38.63
C ILE A 41 12.80 -14.68 39.30
N GLN A 42 12.84 -14.86 40.61
CA GLN A 42 11.77 -15.55 41.33
C GLN A 42 10.44 -14.78 41.21
N LYS A 43 10.45 -13.45 41.42
CA LYS A 43 9.25 -12.61 41.26
C LYS A 43 8.68 -12.66 39.84
N ILE A 44 9.54 -12.69 38.81
CA ILE A 44 9.09 -12.87 37.41
C ILE A 44 8.38 -14.21 37.24
N LYS A 45 8.96 -15.31 37.74
CA LYS A 45 8.35 -16.65 37.68
C LYS A 45 7.00 -16.70 38.41
N ASP A 46 6.90 -16.04 39.57
CA ASP A 46 5.65 -15.94 40.33
C ASP A 46 4.58 -15.12 39.59
N ALA A 47 4.97 -14.00 38.96
CA ALA A 47 4.08 -13.21 38.12
C ALA A 47 3.58 -13.99 36.89
N ILE A 48 4.45 -14.78 36.25
CA ILE A 48 4.08 -15.68 35.13
C ILE A 48 3.02 -16.68 35.58
N ARG A 49 3.21 -17.34 36.73
CA ARG A 49 2.21 -18.29 37.27
C ARG A 49 0.87 -17.61 37.53
N LYS A 50 0.89 -16.40 38.12
CA LYS A 50 -0.33 -15.63 38.41
C LYS A 50 -1.07 -15.20 37.14
N SER A 51 -0.35 -14.67 36.15
CA SER A 51 -0.95 -14.13 34.93
C SER A 51 -1.38 -15.21 33.93
N TYR A 52 -0.59 -16.27 33.79
CA TYR A 52 -0.81 -17.31 32.78
C TYR A 52 -1.37 -18.62 33.34
N GLY A 53 -1.58 -18.75 34.65
CA GLY A 53 -2.12 -19.98 35.26
C GLY A 53 -3.45 -20.43 34.65
N LYS A 54 -4.31 -19.48 34.25
CA LYS A 54 -5.59 -19.78 33.58
C LYS A 54 -5.44 -20.29 32.13
N GLN A 55 -4.26 -20.12 31.51
CA GLN A 55 -3.97 -20.54 30.13
C GLN A 55 -3.36 -21.95 30.04
N GLY A 56 -3.16 -22.61 31.19
CA GLY A 56 -2.66 -23.98 31.30
C GLY A 56 -1.17 -24.07 31.64
N ASP A 57 -0.82 -25.18 32.30
CA ASP A 57 0.53 -25.41 32.86
C ASP A 57 1.63 -25.38 31.80
N GLU A 58 1.34 -25.84 30.58
CA GLU A 58 2.30 -25.84 29.48
C GLU A 58 2.70 -24.41 29.06
N VAL A 59 1.76 -23.45 29.08
CA VAL A 59 2.05 -22.04 28.79
C VAL A 59 2.92 -21.44 29.88
N VAL A 60 2.62 -21.74 31.14
CA VAL A 60 3.42 -21.31 32.29
C VAL A 60 4.84 -21.88 32.20
N ARG A 61 4.97 -23.19 31.94
CA ARG A 61 6.26 -23.89 31.82
C ARG A 61 7.13 -23.29 30.71
N ARG A 62 6.57 -23.01 29.53
CA ARG A 62 7.28 -22.39 28.41
C ARG A 62 7.77 -20.98 28.73
N ASN A 63 6.95 -20.17 29.41
CA ASN A 63 7.37 -18.84 29.83
C ASN A 63 8.48 -18.89 30.88
N ILE A 64 8.41 -19.81 31.85
CA ILE A 64 9.50 -20.01 32.82
C ILE A 64 10.78 -20.47 32.12
N ALA A 65 10.69 -21.40 31.17
CA ALA A 65 11.83 -21.82 30.36
C ALA A 65 12.46 -20.65 29.57
N ALA A 66 11.63 -19.72 29.07
CA ALA A 66 12.12 -18.53 28.40
C ALA A 66 12.86 -17.57 29.36
N VAL A 67 12.47 -17.48 30.63
CA VAL A 67 13.20 -16.71 31.66
C VAL A 67 14.59 -17.31 31.87
N ASP A 68 14.66 -18.62 32.07
CA ASP A 68 15.93 -19.31 32.35
C ASP A 68 16.88 -19.20 31.15
N ALA A 69 16.37 -19.48 29.94
CA ALA A 69 17.14 -19.36 28.70
C ALA A 69 17.60 -17.91 28.44
N ALA A 70 16.84 -16.89 28.86
CA ALA A 70 17.25 -15.49 28.69
C ALA A 70 18.52 -15.16 29.48
N ILE A 71 18.66 -15.67 30.71
CA ILE A 71 19.85 -15.43 31.54
C ILE A 71 21.07 -16.12 30.93
N GLU A 72 20.91 -17.34 30.42
CA GLU A 72 21.99 -18.14 29.81
C GLU A 72 22.49 -17.55 28.49
N ASN A 73 21.59 -16.94 27.70
CA ASN A 73 21.88 -16.45 26.35
C ASN A 73 22.07 -14.92 26.28
N MET A 74 22.09 -14.23 27.41
CA MET A 74 22.42 -12.81 27.47
C MET A 74 23.93 -12.63 27.65
N HIS A 75 24.59 -12.06 26.65
CA HIS A 75 26.04 -11.95 26.63
C HIS A 75 26.50 -10.51 26.78
N ARG A 76 27.49 -10.28 27.65
CA ARG A 76 28.15 -8.97 27.75
C ARG A 76 29.11 -8.80 26.58
N VAL A 77 28.92 -7.75 25.79
CA VAL A 77 29.86 -7.38 24.73
C VAL A 77 30.94 -6.49 25.32
N ARG A 78 32.20 -6.82 25.02
CA ARG A 78 33.35 -5.95 25.28
C ARG A 78 33.69 -5.24 23.98
N PHE A 79 33.81 -3.92 24.04
CA PHE A 79 34.21 -3.07 22.94
C PHE A 79 35.34 -2.15 23.42
N GLY A 80 36.23 -1.75 22.52
CA GLY A 80 37.32 -0.80 22.81
C GLY A 80 36.83 0.66 22.77
N ASP A 81 37.72 1.60 23.11
CA ASP A 81 37.40 3.03 23.17
C ASP A 81 37.44 3.73 21.79
N THR A 82 37.91 3.04 20.76
CA THR A 82 38.01 3.56 19.39
C THR A 82 36.82 3.10 18.56
N VAL A 83 36.13 4.04 17.90
CA VAL A 83 35.12 3.73 16.89
C VAL A 83 35.82 3.16 15.66
N THR A 84 35.51 1.92 15.31
CA THR A 84 36.11 1.22 14.14
C THR A 84 35.14 1.07 12.97
N SER A 85 33.90 1.56 13.09
CA SER A 85 32.91 1.43 12.03
C SER A 85 33.13 2.49 10.96
N GLU A 86 33.28 2.05 9.70
CA GLU A 86 33.29 2.91 8.52
C GLU A 86 31.88 3.11 7.94
N SER A 87 30.87 2.43 8.49
CA SER A 87 29.49 2.47 8.01
C SER A 87 28.79 3.73 8.50
N VAL A 88 28.20 4.47 7.55
CA VAL A 88 27.33 5.61 7.85
C VAL A 88 25.87 5.17 7.85
N ARG A 89 25.04 5.84 8.67
CA ARG A 89 23.59 5.63 8.61
C ARG A 89 23.11 6.10 7.23
N PRO A 90 22.38 5.27 6.47
CA PRO A 90 21.80 5.70 5.21
C PRO A 90 20.79 6.85 5.43
N PRO A 91 20.56 7.71 4.44
CA PRO A 91 19.52 8.72 4.55
C PRO A 91 18.15 8.04 4.69
N SER A 92 17.25 8.69 5.43
CA SER A 92 15.91 8.16 5.72
C SER A 92 15.02 8.06 4.48
N VAL A 93 15.31 8.88 3.46
CA VAL A 93 14.66 8.84 2.14
C VAL A 93 15.71 9.02 1.04
N PRO A 94 15.47 8.52 -0.19
CA PRO A 94 16.35 8.75 -1.34
C PRO A 94 16.58 10.24 -1.65
N HIS A 95 17.75 10.56 -2.23
CA HIS A 95 18.14 11.95 -2.56
C HIS A 95 17.26 12.59 -3.65
N ASP A 96 16.69 11.77 -4.54
CA ASP A 96 15.78 12.15 -5.62
C ASP A 96 14.30 12.23 -5.17
N ALA A 97 14.00 11.96 -3.90
CA ALA A 97 12.66 12.14 -3.37
C ALA A 97 12.18 13.62 -3.50
N PRO A 98 10.85 13.86 -3.60
CA PRO A 98 10.29 15.21 -3.68
C PRO A 98 10.73 16.10 -2.51
N ASP A 99 10.79 17.42 -2.73
CA ASP A 99 11.30 18.38 -1.72
C ASP A 99 10.55 18.29 -0.39
N PHE A 100 9.21 18.20 -0.45
CA PHE A 100 8.36 18.04 0.72
C PHE A 100 8.68 16.74 1.49
N VAL A 101 8.93 15.64 0.76
CA VAL A 101 9.30 14.36 1.38
C VAL A 101 10.65 14.47 2.09
N LYS A 102 11.63 15.11 1.45
CA LYS A 102 12.98 15.27 2.01
C LYS A 102 13.03 16.19 3.22
N ARG A 103 12.23 17.25 3.24
CA ARG A 103 12.33 18.32 4.25
C ARG A 103 11.32 18.21 5.38
N VAL A 104 10.17 17.58 5.13
CA VAL A 104 9.06 17.47 6.09
C VAL A 104 8.83 16.01 6.48
N THR A 105 8.49 15.16 5.50
CA THR A 105 8.13 13.75 5.76
C THR A 105 9.27 12.98 6.43
N SER A 106 10.51 13.10 5.94
CA SER A 106 11.68 12.41 6.50
C SER A 106 11.94 12.78 7.97
N VAL A 107 11.80 14.07 8.32
CA VAL A 107 12.02 14.59 9.67
C VAL A 107 10.97 14.03 10.63
N MET A 108 9.71 13.94 10.19
CA MET A 108 8.63 13.32 10.96
C MET A 108 8.86 11.81 11.13
N MET A 109 9.26 11.10 10.07
CA MET A 109 9.58 9.66 10.12
C MET A 109 10.72 9.34 11.09
N GLU A 110 11.68 10.25 11.25
CA GLU A 110 12.80 10.12 12.21
C GLU A 110 12.41 10.43 13.66
N GLY A 111 11.14 10.73 13.94
CA GLY A 111 10.67 11.12 15.28
C GLY A 111 11.11 12.52 15.69
N ARG A 112 11.38 13.41 14.73
CA ARG A 112 11.85 14.79 14.93
C ARG A 112 10.85 15.85 14.46
N GLY A 113 9.58 15.47 14.31
CA GLY A 113 8.52 16.33 13.77
C GLY A 113 8.33 17.64 14.53
N ASP A 114 8.50 17.65 15.86
CA ASP A 114 8.39 18.85 16.70
C ASP A 114 9.41 19.95 16.39
N LEU A 115 10.47 19.64 15.62
CA LEU A 115 11.46 20.63 15.17
C LEU A 115 11.00 21.42 13.94
N LEU A 116 9.93 21.00 13.27
CA LEU A 116 9.43 21.66 12.06
C LEU A 116 8.68 22.95 12.41
N PRO A 117 9.01 24.09 11.77
CA PRO A 117 8.28 25.32 11.98
C PRO A 117 6.90 25.26 11.32
N VAL A 118 5.97 26.13 11.75
CA VAL A 118 4.62 26.25 11.15
C VAL A 118 4.70 26.46 9.63
N SER A 119 5.71 27.21 9.15
CA SER A 119 5.93 27.47 7.72
C SER A 119 6.31 26.24 6.88
N ALA A 120 6.56 25.08 7.51
CA ALA A 120 6.83 23.83 6.80
C ALA A 120 5.55 23.16 6.26
N PHE A 121 4.37 23.57 6.74
CA PHE A 121 3.11 22.89 6.46
C PHE A 121 2.20 23.73 5.54
N PRO A 122 1.44 23.09 4.64
CA PRO A 122 0.40 23.78 3.87
C PRO A 122 -0.69 24.35 4.79
N PRO A 123 -1.19 25.57 4.52
CA PRO A 123 -2.14 26.24 5.41
C PRO A 123 -3.52 25.56 5.46
N ASP A 124 -3.84 24.71 4.49
CA ASP A 124 -5.09 23.95 4.37
C ASP A 124 -4.95 22.49 4.84
N GLY A 125 -3.76 22.08 5.29
CA GLY A 125 -3.50 20.71 5.72
C GLY A 125 -3.46 19.68 4.57
N THR A 126 -3.42 20.12 3.32
CA THR A 126 -3.26 19.19 2.18
C THR A 126 -1.90 18.50 2.22
N TRP A 127 -1.83 17.25 1.74
CA TRP A 127 -0.60 16.46 1.79
C TRP A 127 -0.29 15.79 0.45
N PRO A 128 0.99 15.62 0.08
CA PRO A 128 1.35 14.88 -1.13
C PRO A 128 0.93 13.41 -1.04
N THR A 129 0.42 12.91 -2.17
CA THR A 129 0.10 11.50 -2.37
C THR A 129 1.36 10.66 -2.65
N ALA A 130 1.23 9.34 -2.67
CA ALA A 130 2.28 8.37 -3.03
C ALA A 130 3.55 8.41 -2.16
N THR A 131 3.41 8.72 -0.86
CA THR A 131 4.56 8.95 0.03
C THR A 131 4.96 7.72 0.86
N THR A 132 4.09 6.71 1.01
CA THR A 132 4.45 5.46 1.73
C THR A 132 5.58 4.68 1.07
N ARG A 133 5.77 4.81 -0.25
CA ARG A 133 6.87 4.18 -1.00
C ARG A 133 8.27 4.60 -0.52
N PHE A 134 8.38 5.67 0.25
CA PHE A 134 9.63 6.16 0.81
C PHE A 134 9.90 5.60 2.21
N GLU A 135 8.93 4.93 2.85
CA GLU A 135 9.13 4.40 4.21
C GLU A 135 10.09 3.21 4.25
N ARG A 136 10.01 2.29 3.27
CA ARG A 136 10.84 1.07 3.13
C ARG A 136 11.17 0.44 4.50
N ARG A 137 10.13 0.06 5.26
CA ARG A 137 10.19 -0.17 6.72
C ARG A 137 10.96 -1.44 7.14
N SER A 138 11.09 -2.42 6.25
CA SER A 138 11.79 -3.70 6.45
C SER A 138 11.39 -4.46 7.72
N ILE A 139 10.11 -4.45 8.08
CA ILE A 139 9.62 -5.01 9.37
C ILE A 139 9.39 -6.53 9.35
N ALA A 140 9.39 -7.16 8.17
CA ALA A 140 9.19 -8.60 8.06
C ALA A 140 10.45 -9.38 8.45
N THR A 141 10.25 -10.46 9.22
CA THR A 141 11.33 -11.44 9.48
C THR A 141 11.47 -12.44 8.34
N SER A 142 10.40 -12.67 7.59
CA SER A 142 10.37 -13.52 6.41
C SER A 142 9.47 -12.96 5.34
N ILE A 143 9.82 -13.19 4.08
CA ILE A 143 9.14 -12.66 2.89
C ILE A 143 8.72 -13.79 1.93
N PRO A 144 7.67 -13.59 1.11
CA PRO A 144 7.25 -14.57 0.13
C PRO A 144 8.22 -14.63 -1.06
N ILE A 145 8.78 -15.80 -1.33
CA ILE A 145 9.63 -16.07 -2.49
C ILE A 145 8.88 -16.92 -3.50
N TRP A 146 8.98 -16.50 -4.77
CA TRP A 146 8.29 -17.12 -5.89
C TRP A 146 9.09 -18.28 -6.50
N ASP A 147 8.41 -19.42 -6.66
CA ASP A 147 8.86 -20.59 -7.39
C ASP A 147 8.08 -20.70 -8.71
N SER A 148 8.74 -20.31 -9.79
CA SER A 148 8.16 -20.25 -11.13
C SER A 148 7.87 -21.63 -11.73
N SER A 149 8.55 -22.68 -11.27
CA SER A 149 8.38 -24.05 -11.78
C SER A 149 7.03 -24.66 -11.41
N ILE A 150 6.49 -24.29 -10.24
CA ILE A 150 5.20 -24.75 -9.72
C ILE A 150 4.06 -23.79 -10.13
N CYS A 151 4.38 -22.51 -10.34
CA CYS A 151 3.38 -21.46 -10.50
C CYS A 151 2.47 -21.63 -11.72
N ILE A 152 1.16 -21.44 -11.49
CA ILE A 152 0.13 -21.48 -12.53
C ILE A 152 -0.30 -20.09 -13.04
N GLN A 153 0.39 -19.02 -12.61
CA GLN A 153 0.17 -17.64 -13.06
C GLN A 153 -1.28 -17.13 -12.83
N CYS A 154 -1.83 -17.37 -11.64
CA CYS A 154 -3.23 -17.01 -11.31
C CYS A 154 -3.41 -15.65 -10.63
N ASN A 155 -2.32 -14.98 -10.27
CA ASN A 155 -2.27 -13.68 -9.55
C ASN A 155 -3.02 -13.57 -8.21
N LYS A 156 -3.55 -14.67 -7.65
CA LYS A 156 -4.25 -14.66 -6.35
C LYS A 156 -3.38 -14.10 -5.22
N CYS A 157 -2.06 -14.35 -5.25
CA CYS A 157 -1.12 -13.81 -4.28
C CYS A 157 -1.06 -12.27 -4.29
N SER A 158 -1.12 -11.65 -5.46
CA SER A 158 -1.18 -10.19 -5.64
C SER A 158 -2.52 -9.62 -5.18
N LEU A 159 -3.63 -10.31 -5.49
CA LEU A 159 -4.97 -9.88 -5.11
C LEU A 159 -5.09 -9.74 -3.58
N VAL A 160 -4.72 -10.78 -2.84
CA VAL A 160 -4.92 -10.83 -1.38
C VAL A 160 -3.89 -10.06 -0.58
N CYS A 161 -2.87 -9.49 -1.22
CA CYS A 161 -1.83 -8.78 -0.50
C CYS A 161 -2.39 -7.47 0.07
N PRO A 162 -2.45 -7.29 1.40
CA PRO A 162 -3.03 -6.10 2.01
C PRO A 162 -2.15 -4.84 1.88
N HIS A 163 -0.92 -4.98 1.40
CA HIS A 163 0.04 -3.88 1.30
C HIS A 163 0.54 -3.65 -0.13
N ALA A 164 -0.02 -4.37 -1.12
CA ALA A 164 0.52 -4.42 -2.48
C ALA A 164 2.03 -4.78 -2.53
N ALA A 165 2.54 -5.51 -1.52
CA ALA A 165 3.94 -5.88 -1.39
C ALA A 165 4.33 -7.14 -2.18
N ILE A 166 3.40 -7.76 -2.91
CA ILE A 166 3.69 -8.78 -3.92
C ILE A 166 2.81 -8.51 -5.14
N ARG A 167 3.42 -8.41 -6.31
CA ARG A 167 2.76 -7.97 -7.54
C ARG A 167 3.12 -8.89 -8.69
N ALA A 168 2.28 -8.91 -9.72
CA ALA A 168 2.53 -9.63 -10.95
C ALA A 168 2.61 -8.67 -12.13
N LYS A 169 3.48 -8.97 -13.11
CA LYS A 169 3.49 -8.30 -14.41
C LYS A 169 3.48 -9.33 -15.53
N ALA A 170 2.78 -9.00 -16.60
CA ALA A 170 2.97 -9.59 -17.92
C ALA A 170 3.53 -8.48 -18.82
N PHE A 171 4.64 -8.72 -19.50
CA PHE A 171 5.41 -7.68 -20.17
C PHE A 171 6.15 -8.22 -21.39
N GLU A 172 6.52 -7.34 -22.33
CA GLU A 172 7.27 -7.72 -23.53
C GLU A 172 8.67 -8.23 -23.17
N PRO A 173 9.28 -9.16 -23.94
CA PRO A 173 10.58 -9.76 -23.60
C PRO A 173 11.71 -8.77 -23.31
N GLU A 174 11.69 -7.59 -23.94
CA GLU A 174 12.66 -6.51 -23.77
C GLU A 174 12.68 -5.97 -22.34
N GLY A 175 11.56 -6.08 -21.61
CA GLY A 175 11.49 -5.69 -20.19
C GLY A 175 12.31 -6.59 -19.26
N ALA A 176 12.92 -7.68 -19.76
CA ALA A 176 13.87 -8.50 -19.00
C ALA A 176 15.33 -8.14 -19.30
N GLU A 177 15.59 -7.22 -20.22
CA GLU A 177 16.95 -6.75 -20.51
C GLU A 177 17.49 -5.92 -19.35
N GLY A 178 18.78 -6.13 -19.01
CA GLY A 178 19.42 -5.44 -17.89
C GLY A 178 18.94 -5.89 -16.50
N ALA A 179 18.08 -6.91 -16.42
CA ALA A 179 17.61 -7.46 -15.16
C ALA A 179 18.79 -8.04 -14.34
N PRO A 180 18.77 -7.93 -12.99
CA PRO A 180 19.72 -8.65 -12.15
C PRO A 180 19.69 -10.16 -12.39
N ASP A 181 20.82 -10.86 -12.20
CA ASP A 181 20.89 -12.33 -12.36
C ASP A 181 19.89 -13.09 -11.48
N SER A 182 19.50 -12.49 -10.35
CA SER A 182 18.50 -13.02 -9.43
C SER A 182 17.06 -12.82 -9.88
N PHE A 183 16.81 -11.99 -10.89
CA PHE A 183 15.47 -11.64 -11.34
C PHE A 183 14.84 -12.81 -12.09
N ARG A 184 13.68 -13.27 -11.59
CA ARG A 184 12.99 -14.43 -12.16
C ARG A 184 11.88 -13.95 -13.08
N CYS A 185 11.86 -14.46 -14.30
CA CYS A 185 10.71 -14.37 -15.19
C CYS A 185 10.55 -15.67 -15.99
N VAL A 186 9.33 -15.94 -16.48
CA VAL A 186 9.02 -17.10 -17.33
C VAL A 186 8.06 -16.68 -18.45
N GLU A 187 7.87 -17.52 -19.45
CA GLU A 187 6.84 -17.30 -20.48
C GLU A 187 5.44 -17.20 -19.87
N TYR A 188 4.62 -16.26 -20.36
CA TYR A 188 3.20 -16.23 -20.05
C TYR A 188 2.49 -17.42 -20.71
N LYS A 189 1.77 -18.21 -19.91
CA LYS A 189 1.24 -19.53 -20.32
C LYS A 189 -0.04 -19.44 -21.13
N ALA A 190 -0.87 -18.42 -20.92
CA ALA A 190 -2.20 -18.34 -21.53
C ALA A 190 -2.15 -17.64 -22.89
N LYS A 191 -3.18 -17.86 -23.73
CA LYS A 191 -3.18 -17.44 -25.14
C LYS A 191 -3.45 -15.94 -25.33
N ASP A 192 -4.09 -15.30 -24.37
CA ASP A 192 -4.52 -13.90 -24.36
C ASP A 192 -3.35 -12.90 -24.42
N LEU A 193 -2.19 -13.28 -23.87
CA LEU A 193 -0.97 -12.46 -23.88
C LEU A 193 0.24 -13.28 -24.34
N ARG A 194 0.05 -14.07 -25.42
CA ARG A 194 1.10 -14.93 -25.98
C ARG A 194 2.31 -14.07 -26.40
N GLY A 195 3.52 -14.55 -26.09
CA GLY A 195 4.77 -13.86 -26.42
C GLY A 195 5.29 -12.96 -25.29
N LEU A 196 4.43 -12.64 -24.30
CA LEU A 196 4.85 -11.91 -23.13
C LEU A 196 5.58 -12.80 -22.12
N LYS A 197 6.49 -12.19 -21.36
CA LYS A 197 7.04 -12.73 -20.12
C LYS A 197 6.09 -12.47 -18.96
N TYR A 198 6.28 -13.23 -17.88
CA TYR A 198 5.52 -13.15 -16.65
C TYR A 198 6.46 -13.22 -15.45
N THR A 199 6.21 -12.36 -14.46
CA THR A 199 6.92 -12.38 -13.18
C THR A 199 5.96 -12.15 -12.00
N ILE A 200 6.32 -12.69 -10.84
CA ILE A 200 5.80 -12.28 -9.54
C ILE A 200 6.98 -11.77 -8.72
N GLN A 201 6.90 -10.51 -8.29
CA GLN A 201 7.96 -9.87 -7.50
C GLN A 201 7.42 -9.38 -6.16
N VAL A 202 8.21 -9.59 -5.11
CA VAL A 202 7.96 -9.06 -3.77
C VAL A 202 8.67 -7.72 -3.61
N ALA A 203 8.02 -6.76 -2.95
CA ALA A 203 8.66 -5.58 -2.37
C ALA A 203 9.15 -5.96 -0.97
N PRO A 204 10.46 -6.29 -0.79
CA PRO A 204 10.91 -6.92 0.45
C PRO A 204 10.75 -5.99 1.66
N ASP A 205 11.02 -4.69 1.49
CA ASP A 205 10.97 -3.70 2.55
C ASP A 205 9.54 -3.34 3.01
N ASP A 206 8.56 -3.52 2.13
CA ASP A 206 7.16 -3.17 2.42
C ASP A 206 6.30 -4.42 2.76
N CYS A 207 6.89 -5.61 2.67
CA CYS A 207 6.24 -6.82 3.11
C CYS A 207 6.10 -6.85 4.64
N THR A 208 4.93 -7.23 5.12
CA THR A 208 4.68 -7.39 6.57
C THR A 208 4.79 -8.84 7.06
N GLY A 209 5.08 -9.78 6.17
CA GLY A 209 5.24 -11.20 6.49
C GLY A 209 3.94 -11.91 6.93
N CYS A 210 2.76 -11.39 6.54
CA CYS A 210 1.44 -11.88 6.96
C CYS A 210 1.03 -13.25 6.38
N ARG A 211 1.76 -13.77 5.38
CA ARG A 211 1.59 -15.10 4.75
C ARG A 211 0.29 -15.33 3.97
N LEU A 212 -0.58 -14.33 3.80
CA LEU A 212 -1.83 -14.49 3.03
C LEU A 212 -1.58 -14.96 1.58
N CYS A 213 -0.56 -14.41 0.92
CA CYS A 213 -0.17 -14.80 -0.44
C CYS A 213 0.26 -16.28 -0.56
N VAL A 214 0.91 -16.82 0.48
CA VAL A 214 1.26 -18.24 0.56
C VAL A 214 0.01 -19.09 0.80
N ASN A 215 -0.84 -18.67 1.75
CA ASN A 215 -2.04 -19.39 2.15
C ASN A 215 -3.07 -19.50 1.03
N VAL A 216 -3.22 -18.47 0.19
CA VAL A 216 -4.12 -18.50 -0.97
C VAL A 216 -3.55 -19.23 -2.18
N CYS A 217 -2.23 -19.45 -2.23
CA CYS A 217 -1.58 -20.04 -3.39
C CYS A 217 -2.14 -21.46 -3.66
N PRO A 218 -2.82 -21.68 -4.81
CA PRO A 218 -3.45 -22.97 -5.09
C PRO A 218 -2.46 -23.99 -5.67
N ALA A 219 -1.31 -23.54 -6.17
CA ALA A 219 -0.32 -24.38 -6.82
C ALA A 219 0.59 -25.02 -5.77
N LYS A 220 0.58 -26.36 -5.72
CA LYS A 220 1.35 -27.19 -4.79
C LYS A 220 2.33 -28.06 -5.57
N ASP A 221 3.49 -28.29 -4.99
CA ASP A 221 4.42 -29.30 -5.49
C ASP A 221 3.78 -30.70 -5.37
N LYS A 222 3.90 -31.51 -6.43
CA LYS A 222 3.37 -32.89 -6.45
C LYS A 222 4.12 -33.81 -5.49
N ALA A 223 5.43 -33.61 -5.34
CA ALA A 223 6.29 -34.40 -4.46
C ALA A 223 6.21 -33.94 -3.00
N SER A 224 5.94 -32.66 -2.75
CA SER A 224 5.81 -32.11 -1.40
C SER A 224 4.62 -31.15 -1.29
N PRO A 225 3.41 -31.62 -0.96
CA PRO A 225 2.20 -30.78 -0.93
C PRO A 225 2.23 -29.59 0.04
N LYS A 226 3.22 -29.55 0.95
CA LYS A 226 3.49 -28.41 1.85
C LYS A 226 4.21 -27.26 1.14
N ARG A 227 5.00 -27.55 0.10
CA ARG A 227 5.67 -26.57 -0.76
C ARG A 227 4.69 -26.05 -1.82
N ARG A 228 4.60 -24.73 -1.93
CA ARG A 228 3.71 -24.04 -2.87
C ARG A 228 4.53 -23.25 -3.89
N ALA A 229 3.87 -22.59 -4.84
CA ALA A 229 4.56 -21.67 -5.76
C ALA A 229 5.02 -20.36 -5.07
N ILE A 230 4.51 -20.07 -3.87
CA ILE A 230 4.96 -18.94 -3.04
C ILE A 230 5.24 -19.52 -1.65
N ASN A 231 6.45 -19.31 -1.11
CA ASN A 231 6.85 -19.83 0.21
C ASN A 231 7.48 -18.71 1.04
N MET A 232 7.35 -18.79 2.37
CA MET A 232 7.99 -17.81 3.25
C MET A 232 9.45 -18.21 3.49
N GLU A 233 10.38 -17.32 3.18
CA GLU A 233 11.81 -17.52 3.43
C GLU A 233 12.37 -16.42 4.35
N PRO A 234 13.41 -16.70 5.15
CA PRO A 234 14.10 -15.66 5.93
C PRO A 234 14.53 -14.50 5.04
N MET A 235 14.22 -13.27 5.45
CA MET A 235 14.42 -12.08 4.61
C MET A 235 15.90 -11.70 4.45
N LEU A 236 16.67 -11.72 5.54
CA LEU A 236 18.02 -11.13 5.56
C LEU A 236 18.97 -11.65 4.47
N PRO A 237 19.06 -12.97 4.19
CA PRO A 237 19.94 -13.48 3.13
C PRO A 237 19.49 -13.09 1.71
N LEU A 238 18.24 -12.65 1.54
CA LEU A 238 17.61 -12.38 0.24
C LEU A 238 17.39 -10.88 0.02
N LEU A 239 17.54 -10.06 1.05
CA LEU A 239 17.08 -8.67 1.07
C LEU A 239 17.64 -7.83 -0.08
N GLU A 240 18.96 -7.82 -0.26
CA GLU A 240 19.61 -7.02 -1.29
C GLU A 240 19.27 -7.49 -2.71
N ALA A 241 19.20 -8.80 -2.93
CA ALA A 241 18.81 -9.35 -4.23
C ALA A 241 17.35 -9.02 -4.56
N GLU A 242 16.43 -9.16 -3.60
CA GLU A 242 15.03 -8.84 -3.82
C GLU A 242 14.75 -7.33 -3.90
N ARG A 243 15.60 -6.48 -3.30
CA ARG A 243 15.58 -5.02 -3.51
C ARG A 243 15.91 -4.69 -4.96
N ALA A 244 17.03 -5.21 -5.47
CA ALA A 244 17.43 -5.02 -6.87
C ALA A 244 16.39 -5.57 -7.85
N ASN A 245 15.83 -6.75 -7.57
CA ASN A 245 14.77 -7.34 -8.37
C ASN A 245 13.49 -6.48 -8.36
N PHE A 246 13.11 -5.91 -7.21
CA PHE A 246 11.95 -5.04 -7.09
C PHE A 246 12.16 -3.69 -7.79
N GLU A 247 13.35 -3.12 -7.72
CA GLU A 247 13.70 -1.89 -8.44
C GLU A 247 13.59 -2.11 -9.95
N HIS A 248 14.18 -3.18 -10.49
CA HIS A 248 14.01 -3.55 -11.89
C HIS A 248 12.53 -3.82 -12.23
N PHE A 249 11.79 -4.53 -11.36
CA PHE A 249 10.35 -4.74 -11.55
C PHE A 249 9.57 -3.44 -11.70
N LEU A 250 9.95 -2.37 -11.00
CA LEU A 250 9.29 -1.06 -11.12
C LEU A 250 9.58 -0.36 -12.46
N GLU A 251 10.73 -0.62 -13.08
CA GLU A 251 11.11 -0.07 -14.39
C GLU A 251 10.33 -0.70 -15.55
N ILE A 252 9.93 -1.98 -15.42
CA ILE A 252 9.12 -2.66 -16.43
C ILE A 252 7.82 -1.87 -16.67
N PRO A 253 7.45 -1.51 -17.90
CA PRO A 253 6.19 -0.82 -18.16
C PRO A 253 4.97 -1.60 -17.65
N GLN A 254 3.95 -0.89 -17.19
CA GLN A 254 2.69 -1.53 -16.84
C GLN A 254 2.00 -2.07 -18.10
N LEU A 255 1.29 -3.20 -17.97
CA LEU A 255 0.49 -3.70 -19.07
C LEU A 255 -0.61 -2.68 -19.38
N ASP A 256 -0.74 -2.36 -20.67
CA ASP A 256 -1.83 -1.51 -21.15
C ASP A 256 -3.18 -2.06 -20.68
N ARG A 257 -4.02 -1.19 -20.12
CA ARG A 257 -5.35 -1.53 -19.60
C ARG A 257 -6.22 -2.16 -20.69
N GLU A 258 -6.06 -1.77 -21.96
CA GLU A 258 -6.80 -2.35 -23.09
C GLU A 258 -6.35 -3.77 -23.46
N LYS A 259 -5.11 -4.15 -23.14
CA LYS A 259 -4.62 -5.53 -23.32
C LYS A 259 -5.21 -6.50 -22.28
N VAL A 260 -5.88 -6.01 -21.23
CA VAL A 260 -6.56 -6.85 -20.24
C VAL A 260 -7.89 -7.36 -20.79
N VAL A 261 -7.83 -8.48 -21.53
CA VAL A 261 -8.98 -9.08 -22.25
C VAL A 261 -10.15 -9.44 -21.32
N ARG A 262 -9.87 -9.87 -20.09
CA ARG A 262 -10.90 -10.25 -19.11
C ARG A 262 -10.63 -9.66 -17.75
N LEU A 263 -11.60 -8.91 -17.23
CA LEU A 263 -11.55 -8.38 -15.88
C LEU A 263 -11.98 -9.43 -14.86
N ASP A 264 -11.08 -10.37 -14.57
CA ASP A 264 -11.22 -11.37 -13.53
C ASP A 264 -10.14 -11.20 -12.43
N VAL A 265 -10.06 -12.18 -11.52
CA VAL A 265 -9.02 -12.23 -10.48
C VAL A 265 -7.59 -12.14 -11.06
N LYS A 266 -7.35 -12.70 -12.25
CA LYS A 266 -6.02 -12.65 -12.87
C LYS A 266 -5.79 -11.30 -13.54
N GLY A 267 -6.70 -10.87 -14.40
CA GLY A 267 -6.60 -9.65 -15.20
C GLY A 267 -6.52 -8.38 -14.35
N SER A 268 -7.36 -8.28 -13.30
CA SER A 268 -7.32 -7.12 -12.39
C SER A 268 -5.96 -6.90 -11.73
N GLN A 269 -5.15 -7.95 -11.59
CA GLN A 269 -3.85 -7.90 -10.93
C GLN A 269 -2.68 -7.59 -11.86
N PHE A 270 -2.92 -7.42 -13.16
CA PHE A 270 -1.98 -6.76 -14.07
C PHE A 270 -2.11 -5.24 -14.07
N LEU A 271 -3.24 -4.72 -13.57
CA LEU A 271 -3.43 -3.29 -13.37
C LEU A 271 -2.63 -2.82 -12.16
N ARG A 272 -2.00 -1.65 -12.28
CA ARG A 272 -1.23 -1.04 -11.21
C ARG A 272 -2.11 -0.77 -9.98
N PRO A 273 -1.73 -1.23 -8.78
CA PRO A 273 -2.40 -0.79 -7.56
C PRO A 273 -2.07 0.68 -7.30
N LEU A 274 -3.09 1.50 -7.03
CA LEU A 274 -2.93 2.91 -6.62
C LEU A 274 -3.25 3.11 -5.14
N PHE A 275 -3.08 2.03 -4.37
CA PHE A 275 -3.08 2.00 -2.92
C PHE A 275 -2.04 0.98 -2.47
N GLU A 276 -0.93 1.44 -1.89
CA GLU A 276 0.23 0.61 -1.56
C GLU A 276 0.88 0.99 -0.23
N PHE A 277 1.44 -0.03 0.43
CA PHE A 277 2.32 0.13 1.60
C PHE A 277 1.70 0.89 2.78
N SER A 278 0.38 0.82 2.95
CA SER A 278 -0.35 1.48 4.04
C SER A 278 0.13 1.07 5.45
N GLY A 279 -0.15 1.91 6.44
CA GLY A 279 0.10 1.62 7.86
C GLY A 279 -0.78 0.52 8.47
N ALA A 280 -1.62 -0.17 7.67
CA ALA A 280 -2.52 -1.20 8.15
C ALA A 280 -1.80 -2.41 8.77
N CYS A 281 -2.50 -3.12 9.66
CA CYS A 281 -2.00 -4.33 10.32
C CYS A 281 -1.53 -5.41 9.32
N ALA A 282 -0.58 -6.24 9.75
CA ALA A 282 -0.17 -7.41 8.97
C ALA A 282 -1.35 -8.37 8.79
N GLY A 283 -1.81 -8.54 7.55
CA GLY A 283 -2.99 -9.36 7.25
C GLY A 283 -4.32 -8.64 7.43
N CYS A 284 -4.33 -7.30 7.35
CA CYS A 284 -5.57 -6.51 7.36
C CYS A 284 -6.59 -7.04 6.34
N GLY A 285 -7.85 -7.13 6.76
CA GLY A 285 -8.96 -7.59 5.91
C GLY A 285 -9.54 -6.53 5.00
N GLU A 286 -9.27 -5.23 5.23
CA GLU A 286 -9.90 -4.13 4.50
C GLU A 286 -9.11 -3.72 3.25
N THR A 287 -7.80 -3.55 3.38
CA THR A 287 -6.96 -2.96 2.34
C THR A 287 -6.88 -3.75 1.01
N PRO A 288 -7.03 -5.10 0.95
CA PRO A 288 -7.13 -5.79 -0.34
C PRO A 288 -8.32 -5.30 -1.19
N TYR A 289 -9.43 -4.90 -0.56
CA TYR A 289 -10.60 -4.35 -1.25
C TYR A 289 -10.27 -2.97 -1.82
N ILE A 290 -9.73 -2.06 -1.02
CA ILE A 290 -9.33 -0.71 -1.47
C ILE A 290 -8.29 -0.82 -2.59
N LYS A 291 -7.27 -1.66 -2.43
CA LYS A 291 -6.28 -1.93 -3.48
C LYS A 291 -6.95 -2.35 -4.78
N LEU A 292 -7.88 -3.31 -4.74
CA LEU A 292 -8.61 -3.74 -5.93
C LEU A 292 -9.44 -2.60 -6.53
N LEU A 293 -10.17 -1.83 -5.71
CA LEU A 293 -10.92 -0.66 -6.18
C LEU A 293 -10.02 0.31 -6.94
N THR A 294 -8.83 0.62 -6.40
CA THR A 294 -7.89 1.52 -7.06
C THR A 294 -7.30 0.97 -8.35
N GLN A 295 -7.15 -0.35 -8.48
CA GLN A 295 -6.73 -0.99 -9.74
C GLN A 295 -7.79 -0.77 -10.85
N LEU A 296 -9.06 -0.85 -10.48
CA LEU A 296 -10.19 -0.74 -11.40
C LEU A 296 -10.53 0.71 -11.76
N PHE A 297 -10.55 1.61 -10.78
CA PHE A 297 -11.11 2.96 -10.95
C PHE A 297 -10.17 4.09 -10.54
N GLY A 298 -8.97 3.76 -10.04
CA GLY A 298 -8.14 4.71 -9.30
C GLY A 298 -7.69 5.93 -10.10
N ASP A 299 -7.56 5.82 -11.42
CA ASP A 299 -7.19 6.91 -12.32
C ASP A 299 -8.29 7.98 -12.52
N ARG A 300 -9.49 7.74 -11.95
CA ARG A 300 -10.65 8.64 -11.99
C ARG A 300 -11.48 8.59 -10.71
N MET A 301 -10.91 8.07 -9.62
CA MET A 301 -11.57 7.86 -8.34
C MET A 301 -11.54 9.12 -7.48
N VAL A 302 -12.67 9.43 -6.85
CA VAL A 302 -12.79 10.45 -5.80
C VAL A 302 -13.32 9.76 -4.56
N VAL A 303 -12.64 9.93 -3.42
CA VAL A 303 -12.90 9.18 -2.19
C VAL A 303 -13.29 10.15 -1.08
N ALA A 304 -14.51 9.99 -0.59
CA ALA A 304 -14.91 10.42 0.74
C ALA A 304 -14.70 9.23 1.70
N ASN A 305 -13.88 9.41 2.73
CA ASN A 305 -13.57 8.35 3.68
C ASN A 305 -14.05 8.73 5.08
N ALA A 306 -14.84 7.87 5.72
CA ALA A 306 -15.27 8.05 7.10
C ALA A 306 -14.08 7.90 8.05
N THR A 307 -14.13 8.55 9.20
CA THR A 307 -13.11 8.33 10.24
C THR A 307 -13.18 6.89 10.75
N GLY A 308 -12.04 6.21 10.84
CA GLY A 308 -11.95 4.82 11.29
C GLY A 308 -10.64 4.18 10.83
N CYS A 309 -10.52 2.86 10.90
CA CYS A 309 -9.32 2.16 10.43
C CYS A 309 -8.91 2.62 9.01
N SER A 310 -9.89 2.77 8.10
CA SER A 310 -9.66 3.21 6.73
C SER A 310 -9.06 4.60 6.59
N SER A 311 -9.44 5.56 7.43
CA SER A 311 -8.79 6.86 7.43
C SER A 311 -7.41 6.83 8.11
N ILE A 312 -7.22 6.00 9.13
CA ILE A 312 -5.93 5.87 9.80
C ILE A 312 -4.87 5.25 8.89
N TYR A 313 -5.13 4.09 8.29
CA TYR A 313 -4.15 3.53 7.36
C TYR A 313 -4.14 4.25 6.00
N GLY A 314 -5.21 4.99 5.65
CA GLY A 314 -5.39 5.70 4.39
C GLY A 314 -4.83 7.12 4.37
N GLY A 315 -4.61 7.73 5.54
CA GLY A 315 -4.22 9.14 5.65
C GLY A 315 -3.60 9.55 6.99
N ASN A 316 -2.91 8.65 7.71
CA ASN A 316 -2.14 9.04 8.90
C ASN A 316 -0.77 9.61 8.51
N MET A 317 -0.57 10.90 8.78
CA MET A 317 0.65 11.62 8.46
C MET A 317 1.88 11.01 9.19
N PRO A 318 3.07 11.00 8.56
CA PRO A 318 3.48 11.88 7.45
C PRO A 318 3.43 11.25 6.05
N THR A 319 2.84 10.06 5.88
CA THR A 319 2.81 9.36 4.60
C THR A 319 1.42 8.86 4.23
N THR A 320 1.12 8.83 2.94
CA THR A 320 -0.17 8.44 2.38
C THR A 320 0.01 7.28 1.37
N PRO A 321 -0.83 6.23 1.43
CA PRO A 321 -0.72 5.04 0.58
C PRO A 321 -1.38 5.16 -0.80
N TYR A 322 -2.27 6.13 -0.99
CA TYR A 322 -2.85 6.37 -2.31
C TYR A 322 -1.74 6.84 -3.26
N CYS A 323 -1.76 6.37 -4.51
CA CYS A 323 -0.71 6.63 -5.49
C CYS A 323 -1.27 7.12 -6.82
N VAL A 324 -0.37 7.46 -7.74
CA VAL A 324 -0.70 7.86 -9.11
C VAL A 324 -0.18 6.87 -10.14
N ASP A 325 -0.84 6.83 -11.29
CA ASP A 325 -0.39 6.15 -12.50
C ASP A 325 0.75 6.93 -13.18
N ASP A 326 1.25 6.41 -14.31
CA ASP A 326 2.35 7.03 -15.06
C ASP A 326 1.95 8.36 -15.73
N ALA A 327 0.65 8.68 -15.79
CA ALA A 327 0.13 9.97 -16.24
C ALA A 327 -0.16 10.93 -15.07
N GLY A 328 0.24 10.58 -13.84
CA GLY A 328 0.04 11.41 -12.66
C GLY A 328 -1.40 11.39 -12.11
N ARG A 329 -2.25 10.45 -12.56
CA ARG A 329 -3.65 10.34 -12.14
C ARG A 329 -3.79 9.29 -11.04
N GLY A 330 -4.56 9.61 -10.02
CA GLY A 330 -4.83 8.69 -8.92
C GLY A 330 -6.04 9.11 -8.09
N PRO A 331 -6.39 8.34 -7.06
CA PRO A 331 -7.52 8.66 -6.22
C PRO A 331 -7.33 10.01 -5.53
N ALA A 332 -8.28 10.92 -5.71
CA ALA A 332 -8.40 12.10 -4.85
C ALA A 332 -9.07 11.65 -3.54
N TRP A 333 -8.38 11.76 -2.41
CA TRP A 333 -8.84 11.24 -1.14
C TRP A 333 -9.06 12.35 -0.12
N SER A 334 -10.15 12.28 0.63
CA SER A 334 -10.39 13.16 1.77
C SER A 334 -11.20 12.45 2.87
N ASN A 335 -10.90 12.80 4.12
CA ASN A 335 -11.67 12.42 5.30
C ASN A 335 -12.25 13.70 5.91
N SER A 336 -13.58 13.79 5.96
CA SER A 336 -14.28 14.84 6.72
C SER A 336 -14.38 14.39 8.18
N LEU A 337 -15.54 13.91 8.63
CA LEU A 337 -15.76 13.45 9.99
C LEU A 337 -16.15 11.97 10.02
N PHE A 338 -16.51 11.49 11.21
CA PHE A 338 -16.95 10.10 11.36
C PHE A 338 -18.40 9.95 10.92
N GLU A 339 -19.24 10.93 11.23
CA GLU A 339 -20.69 10.92 11.12
C GLU A 339 -21.23 11.36 9.75
N ASP A 340 -20.47 12.14 8.98
CA ASP A 340 -20.97 12.88 7.80
C ASP A 340 -20.50 12.32 6.45
N ASN A 341 -19.84 11.15 6.43
CA ASN A 341 -19.10 10.70 5.26
C ASN A 341 -19.98 10.47 4.02
N ALA A 342 -21.24 10.05 4.21
CA ALA A 342 -22.16 9.84 3.09
C ALA A 342 -22.49 11.18 2.42
N GLU A 343 -22.89 12.16 3.22
CA GLU A 343 -23.25 13.52 2.83
C GLU A 343 -22.06 14.25 2.23
N PHE A 344 -20.87 14.03 2.79
CA PHE A 344 -19.61 14.55 2.28
C PHE A 344 -19.33 14.03 0.86
N GLY A 345 -19.45 12.71 0.67
CA GLY A 345 -19.30 12.09 -0.65
C GLY A 345 -20.37 12.53 -1.65
N LEU A 346 -21.62 12.72 -1.20
CA LEU A 346 -22.67 13.29 -2.03
C LEU A 346 -22.35 14.74 -2.45
N GLY A 347 -21.85 15.57 -1.53
CA GLY A 347 -21.40 16.93 -1.82
C GLY A 347 -20.30 16.96 -2.89
N MET A 348 -19.31 16.06 -2.78
CA MET A 348 -18.29 15.89 -3.82
C MET A 348 -18.91 15.51 -5.17
N LYS A 349 -19.86 14.56 -5.18
CA LYS A 349 -20.54 14.13 -6.41
C LYS A 349 -21.27 15.29 -7.08
N LEU A 350 -22.07 16.03 -6.32
CA LEU A 350 -22.81 17.20 -6.81
C LEU A 350 -21.87 18.26 -7.40
N ALA A 351 -20.74 18.52 -6.74
CA ALA A 351 -19.73 19.43 -7.25
C ALA A 351 -19.11 18.92 -8.57
N THR A 352 -18.74 17.64 -8.64
CA THR A 352 -18.17 17.06 -9.87
C THR A 352 -19.16 17.08 -11.03
N ASP A 353 -20.45 16.88 -10.78
CA ASP A 353 -21.51 16.94 -11.79
C ASP A 353 -21.71 18.37 -12.30
N ALA A 354 -21.79 19.34 -11.39
CA ALA A 354 -21.94 20.74 -11.76
C ALA A 354 -20.76 21.23 -12.62
N LEU A 355 -19.54 20.81 -12.30
CA LEU A 355 -18.34 21.13 -13.08
C LEU A 355 -18.35 20.45 -14.46
N ALA A 356 -18.84 19.20 -14.54
CA ALA A 356 -19.01 18.49 -15.80
C ALA A 356 -20.10 19.13 -16.69
N ASP A 357 -21.23 19.54 -16.11
CA ASP A 357 -22.30 20.24 -16.83
C ASP A 357 -21.83 21.59 -17.35
N GLN A 358 -21.08 22.34 -16.53
CA GLN A 358 -20.45 23.58 -16.96
C GLN A 358 -19.47 23.35 -18.12
N ALA A 359 -18.62 22.31 -18.04
CA ALA A 359 -17.70 21.96 -19.12
C ALA A 359 -18.47 21.61 -20.41
N ARG A 360 -19.53 20.80 -20.34
CA ARG A 360 -20.38 20.44 -21.48
C ARG A 360 -21.07 21.66 -22.10
N ALA A 361 -21.56 22.59 -21.28
CA ALA A 361 -22.15 23.84 -21.77
C ALA A 361 -21.12 24.71 -22.51
N LEU A 362 -19.90 24.81 -21.99
CA LEU A 362 -18.81 25.55 -22.63
C LEU A 362 -18.36 24.89 -23.94
N VAL A 363 -18.31 23.54 -23.99
CA VAL A 363 -18.02 22.80 -25.24
C VAL A 363 -19.03 23.18 -26.34
N ARG A 364 -20.32 23.27 -26.00
CA ARG A 364 -21.36 23.73 -26.96
C ARG A 364 -21.16 25.20 -27.37
N CYS A 365 -20.88 26.07 -26.40
CA CYS A 365 -20.67 27.50 -26.66
C CYS A 365 -19.48 27.77 -27.58
N LEU A 366 -18.44 26.93 -27.51
CA LEU A 366 -17.20 27.07 -28.26
C LEU A 366 -17.18 26.20 -29.53
N SER A 367 -18.34 25.78 -30.05
CA SER A 367 -18.42 24.91 -31.22
C SER A 367 -17.74 25.50 -32.45
N GLY A 368 -17.83 26.81 -32.66
CA GLY A 368 -17.14 27.49 -33.77
C GLY A 368 -15.61 27.34 -33.73
N THR A 369 -15.02 27.25 -32.54
CA THR A 369 -13.57 27.05 -32.34
C THR A 369 -13.21 25.56 -32.31
N LEU A 370 -14.04 24.75 -31.65
CA LEU A 370 -13.77 23.33 -31.45
C LEU A 370 -14.14 22.45 -32.64
N GLY A 371 -15.01 22.92 -33.53
CA GLY A 371 -15.56 22.14 -34.64
C GLY A 371 -16.64 21.14 -34.21
N ASP A 372 -17.70 21.03 -35.01
CA ASP A 372 -18.91 20.26 -34.67
C ASP A 372 -18.65 18.77 -34.45
N GLU A 373 -17.70 18.18 -35.18
CA GLU A 373 -17.32 16.76 -35.04
C GLU A 373 -16.74 16.47 -33.66
N LEU A 374 -15.79 17.29 -33.19
CA LEU A 374 -15.16 17.12 -31.88
C LEU A 374 -16.16 17.39 -30.74
N VAL A 375 -16.99 18.41 -30.90
CA VAL A 375 -18.06 18.73 -29.94
C VAL A 375 -19.00 17.54 -29.78
N THR A 376 -19.50 16.99 -30.88
CA THR A 376 -20.41 15.84 -30.86
C THR A 376 -19.72 14.63 -30.23
N ALA A 377 -18.48 14.32 -30.66
CA ALA A 377 -17.71 13.20 -30.13
C ALA A 377 -17.44 13.30 -28.63
N ILE A 378 -17.19 14.51 -28.09
CA ILE A 378 -17.00 14.73 -26.65
C ILE A 378 -18.29 14.55 -25.86
N LEU A 379 -19.40 15.10 -26.37
CA LEU A 379 -20.66 15.16 -25.65
C LEU A 379 -21.36 13.79 -25.62
N ASP A 380 -21.25 13.01 -26.71
CA ASP A 380 -21.94 11.73 -26.89
C ASP A 380 -21.06 10.51 -26.55
N ALA A 381 -19.85 10.73 -26.04
CA ALA A 381 -18.90 9.67 -25.72
C ALA A 381 -19.44 8.64 -24.71
N ASP A 382 -19.42 7.36 -25.07
CA ASP A 382 -19.63 6.25 -24.13
C ASP A 382 -18.34 5.99 -23.33
N GLN A 383 -18.41 6.20 -22.02
CA GLN A 383 -17.28 6.07 -21.09
C GLN A 383 -17.43 4.88 -20.14
N ARG A 384 -18.17 3.84 -20.53
CA ARG A 384 -18.38 2.64 -19.71
C ARG A 384 -17.26 1.59 -19.80
N SER A 385 -16.38 1.70 -20.79
CA SER A 385 -15.23 0.81 -21.01
C SER A 385 -13.89 1.55 -20.89
N GLU A 386 -12.80 0.80 -20.71
CA GLU A 386 -11.43 1.37 -20.73
C GLU A 386 -11.12 2.08 -22.05
N ALA A 387 -11.52 1.48 -23.19
CA ALA A 387 -11.36 2.08 -24.51
C ALA A 387 -12.12 3.41 -24.62
N GLY A 388 -13.38 3.46 -24.18
CA GLY A 388 -14.19 4.69 -24.21
C GLY A 388 -13.61 5.80 -23.32
N LEU A 389 -13.04 5.45 -22.16
CA LEU A 389 -12.33 6.39 -21.30
C LEU A 389 -11.03 6.90 -21.94
N ARG A 390 -10.26 6.04 -22.60
CA ARG A 390 -9.04 6.44 -23.34
C ARG A 390 -9.39 7.38 -24.48
N GLU A 391 -10.34 7.02 -25.34
CA GLU A 391 -10.77 7.87 -26.44
C GLU A 391 -11.28 9.24 -25.93
N GLN A 392 -12.00 9.27 -24.81
CA GLN A 392 -12.43 10.54 -24.23
C GLN A 392 -11.24 11.40 -23.77
N ARG A 393 -10.20 10.79 -23.20
CA ARG A 393 -8.98 11.50 -22.82
C ARG A 393 -8.25 12.06 -24.03
N GLU A 394 -8.21 11.33 -25.14
CA GLU A 394 -7.65 11.80 -26.41
C GLU A 394 -8.45 13.01 -26.94
N ARG A 395 -9.79 12.94 -26.91
CA ARG A 395 -10.66 14.08 -27.28
C ARG A 395 -10.43 15.30 -26.38
N VAL A 396 -10.23 15.10 -25.08
CA VAL A 396 -9.89 16.16 -24.13
C VAL A 396 -8.52 16.78 -24.41
N ALA A 397 -7.53 15.98 -24.81
CA ALA A 397 -6.22 16.49 -25.22
C ALA A 397 -6.34 17.38 -26.47
N ILE A 398 -7.06 16.91 -27.50
CA ILE A 398 -7.32 17.69 -28.72
C ILE A 398 -8.08 18.98 -28.40
N LEU A 399 -9.07 18.94 -27.49
CA LEU A 399 -9.77 20.14 -27.03
C LEU A 399 -8.81 21.15 -26.41
N ARG A 400 -7.87 20.70 -25.55
CA ARG A 400 -6.88 21.59 -24.92
C ARG A 400 -5.96 22.21 -25.97
N GLU A 401 -5.54 21.45 -26.97
CA GLU A 401 -4.72 21.95 -28.08
C GLU A 401 -5.45 23.03 -28.88
N ARG A 402 -6.72 22.80 -29.26
CA ARG A 402 -7.53 23.78 -30.02
C ARG A 402 -7.80 25.08 -29.25
N LEU A 403 -7.76 25.04 -27.93
CA LEU A 403 -8.01 26.20 -27.07
C LEU A 403 -6.73 26.86 -26.55
N HIS A 404 -5.54 26.31 -26.84
CA HIS A 404 -4.27 26.77 -26.29
C HIS A 404 -4.02 28.26 -26.54
N ASP A 405 -4.26 28.72 -27.76
CA ASP A 405 -4.01 30.10 -28.18
C ASP A 405 -5.25 31.00 -28.14
N THR A 406 -6.36 30.53 -27.54
CA THR A 406 -7.63 31.27 -27.49
C THR A 406 -7.77 31.96 -26.12
N PRO A 407 -7.50 33.29 -26.02
CA PRO A 407 -7.31 33.95 -24.74
C PRO A 407 -8.60 34.34 -24.01
N ASP A 408 -9.77 34.01 -24.57
CA ASP A 408 -11.06 34.40 -24.01
C ASP A 408 -11.39 33.63 -22.70
N ALA A 409 -12.28 34.21 -21.91
CA ALA A 409 -12.62 33.69 -20.59
C ALA A 409 -13.31 32.31 -20.64
N ALA A 410 -14.12 32.04 -21.66
CA ALA A 410 -14.83 30.77 -21.81
C ALA A 410 -13.84 29.65 -22.16
N SER A 411 -12.91 29.90 -23.08
CA SER A 411 -11.84 28.95 -23.45
C SER A 411 -10.95 28.61 -22.25
N LYS A 412 -10.48 29.62 -21.51
CA LYS A 412 -9.69 29.41 -20.28
C LYS A 412 -10.46 28.62 -19.23
N ARG A 413 -11.75 28.93 -19.04
CA ARG A 413 -12.61 28.20 -18.10
C ARG A 413 -12.78 26.75 -18.53
N LEU A 414 -13.01 26.48 -19.81
CA LEU A 414 -13.17 25.12 -20.32
C LEU A 414 -11.87 24.32 -20.15
N VAL A 415 -10.70 24.90 -20.41
CA VAL A 415 -9.41 24.22 -20.18
C VAL A 415 -9.24 23.79 -18.71
N MET A 416 -9.63 24.64 -17.75
CA MET A 416 -9.60 24.29 -16.32
C MET A 416 -10.57 23.17 -15.94
N LEU A 417 -11.68 23.04 -16.67
CA LEU A 417 -12.73 22.05 -16.40
C LEU A 417 -12.64 20.81 -17.28
N ALA A 418 -11.71 20.77 -18.24
CA ALA A 418 -11.69 19.76 -19.29
C ALA A 418 -11.60 18.32 -18.73
N ASP A 419 -10.95 18.15 -17.57
CA ASP A 419 -10.84 16.83 -16.93
C ASP A 419 -12.17 16.31 -16.39
N TYR A 420 -13.17 17.18 -16.16
CA TYR A 420 -14.53 16.78 -15.77
C TYR A 420 -15.37 16.26 -16.97
N LEU A 421 -14.88 16.38 -18.20
CA LEU A 421 -15.45 15.68 -19.36
C LEU A 421 -15.16 14.17 -19.33
N VAL A 422 -14.19 13.74 -18.53
CA VAL A 422 -13.90 12.33 -18.23
C VAL A 422 -14.62 11.93 -16.95
N ARG A 423 -15.50 10.93 -17.04
CA ARG A 423 -16.37 10.45 -15.96
C ARG A 423 -15.58 10.12 -14.69
N LYS A 424 -15.93 10.76 -13.58
CA LYS A 424 -15.39 10.45 -12.25
C LYS A 424 -16.14 9.30 -11.59
N SER A 425 -15.49 8.58 -10.70
CA SER A 425 -16.08 7.52 -9.88
C SER A 425 -16.07 7.97 -8.41
N GLN A 426 -17.23 8.38 -7.88
CA GLN A 426 -17.36 8.76 -6.47
C GLN A 426 -17.47 7.51 -5.61
N TRP A 427 -16.59 7.39 -4.62
CA TRP A 427 -16.57 6.32 -3.62
C TRP A 427 -16.69 6.90 -2.21
N ILE A 428 -17.49 6.24 -1.36
CA ILE A 428 -17.78 6.63 0.01
C ILE A 428 -17.37 5.46 0.90
N ILE A 429 -16.13 5.47 1.38
CA ILE A 429 -15.52 4.34 2.09
C ILE A 429 -15.68 4.53 3.59
N GLY A 430 -16.16 3.52 4.31
CA GLY A 430 -16.19 3.53 5.77
C GLY A 430 -16.37 2.16 6.39
N GLY A 431 -16.16 2.07 7.70
CA GLY A 431 -16.34 0.84 8.48
C GLY A 431 -17.80 0.62 8.90
N ASP A 432 -18.05 -0.50 9.56
CA ASP A 432 -19.37 -0.89 10.06
C ASP A 432 -19.91 0.11 11.09
N GLY A 433 -19.10 0.59 12.04
CA GLY A 433 -19.55 1.58 13.04
C GLY A 433 -19.98 2.92 12.43
N TRP A 434 -19.45 3.30 11.25
CA TRP A 434 -19.98 4.44 10.50
C TRP A 434 -21.32 4.09 9.87
N ALA A 435 -21.36 3.01 9.08
CA ALA A 435 -22.51 2.68 8.23
C ALA A 435 -23.75 2.24 9.02
N PHE A 436 -23.59 1.58 10.17
CA PHE A 436 -24.69 1.00 10.95
C PHE A 436 -25.09 1.84 12.16
N ASP A 437 -24.22 2.72 12.65
CA ASP A 437 -24.49 3.53 13.84
C ASP A 437 -24.49 5.02 13.50
N ILE A 438 -23.33 5.68 13.63
CA ILE A 438 -23.28 7.15 13.73
C ILE A 438 -23.61 7.86 12.42
N GLY A 439 -23.28 7.26 11.26
CA GLY A 439 -23.53 7.82 9.93
C GLY A 439 -24.72 7.19 9.21
N TYR A 440 -25.46 6.28 9.85
CA TYR A 440 -26.55 5.52 9.19
C TYR A 440 -27.64 6.42 8.63
N GLY A 441 -28.03 7.47 9.37
CA GLY A 441 -29.06 8.42 8.89
C GLY A 441 -28.64 9.17 7.63
N GLY A 442 -27.36 9.59 7.55
CA GLY A 442 -26.79 10.20 6.36
C GLY A 442 -26.69 9.22 5.19
N LEU A 443 -26.28 7.99 5.48
CA LEU A 443 -26.20 6.90 4.50
C LEU A 443 -27.56 6.58 3.88
N ASP A 444 -28.61 6.41 4.69
CA ASP A 444 -29.98 6.19 4.23
C ASP A 444 -30.44 7.34 3.32
N HIS A 445 -30.22 8.59 3.76
CA HIS A 445 -30.59 9.75 2.97
C HIS A 445 -29.91 9.78 1.60
N VAL A 446 -28.61 9.51 1.54
CA VAL A 446 -27.83 9.51 0.29
C VAL A 446 -28.24 8.38 -0.64
N LEU A 447 -28.48 7.17 -0.13
CA LEU A 447 -28.96 6.03 -0.91
C LEU A 447 -30.38 6.25 -1.48
N ALA A 448 -31.20 7.07 -0.83
CA ALA A 448 -32.52 7.45 -1.32
C ALA A 448 -32.49 8.47 -2.48
N GLN A 449 -31.34 9.11 -2.75
CA GLN A 449 -31.18 10.08 -3.83
C GLN A 449 -30.79 9.41 -5.16
N PRO A 450 -31.10 10.03 -6.32
CA PRO A 450 -30.81 9.46 -7.64
C PRO A 450 -29.36 9.68 -8.11
N HIS A 451 -28.42 9.93 -7.19
CA HIS A 451 -27.03 10.25 -7.54
C HIS A 451 -26.16 8.99 -7.67
N ASP A 452 -25.33 8.96 -8.71
CA ASP A 452 -24.39 7.85 -8.99
C ASP A 452 -23.19 7.88 -8.04
N VAL A 453 -23.37 7.35 -6.83
CA VAL A 453 -22.33 7.16 -5.81
C VAL A 453 -22.13 5.67 -5.51
N ASN A 454 -20.91 5.30 -5.12
CA ASN A 454 -20.56 3.95 -4.69
C ASN A 454 -20.20 3.99 -3.20
N ILE A 455 -20.81 3.13 -2.38
CA ILE A 455 -20.53 3.02 -0.94
C ILE A 455 -19.83 1.69 -0.67
#